data_AF-A0A3D5VK00-F1
#
_entry.id   AF-A0A3D5VK00-F1
#
_cell.length_a   1.000
_cell.length_b   1.000
_cell.length_c   1.000
_cell.angle_alpha   90.00
_cell.angle_beta   90.00
_cell.angle_gamma   90.00
#
_symmetry.space_group_name_H-M   'P 1'
#
loop_
_entity.id
_entity.type
_entity.pdbx_description
1 polymer ?
#
loop_
_entity_poly.entity_id
_entity_poly.type
_entity_poly.pdbx_seq_one_letter_code
_entity_poly.pdbx_strand_id
1 'polypeptide(L)'
;DSSNLLLVWENGQLVKEIPVGEQPESGLVEFHGSMIAGCTETGMGFSLWEVDITSMESQEVIHVDPEQHEFLFLTTIAATEDYLVAAAIHDGPGDSDSSHASIYWFDQEFTLAGSMYLGPNTAVWSMAPMEDGSILLLNNSGFVQNQPDLLVFDPAQGEITQKIQGSGFPFRGVADDGKIYILDRIWSSTRINAERSVTILYNETSTT
;
A
#
# COMPACT_ATOMS: atom_id res chain seq x y z
N ASP A 1 9.85 -21.33 1.26
CA ASP A 1 9.03 -21.43 0.05
C ASP A 1 7.97 -20.34 0.13
N SER A 2 8.02 -19.35 -0.78
CA SER A 2 6.90 -18.43 -1.01
C SER A 2 5.77 -19.21 -1.70
N SER A 3 4.52 -18.80 -1.47
CA SER A 3 3.36 -19.43 -2.10
C SER A 3 2.67 -18.40 -2.99
N ASN A 4 2.47 -18.76 -4.25
CA ASN A 4 1.76 -17.97 -5.26
C ASN A 4 0.24 -18.22 -5.21
N LEU A 5 -0.32 -18.41 -4.02
CA LEU A 5 -1.70 -18.85 -3.82
C LEU A 5 -2.44 -17.93 -2.86
N LEU A 6 -3.69 -17.60 -3.21
CA LEU A 6 -4.70 -17.18 -2.25
C LEU A 6 -5.47 -18.40 -1.75
N LEU A 7 -5.69 -18.46 -0.44
CA LEU A 7 -6.36 -19.57 0.22
C LEU A 7 -7.75 -19.15 0.69
N VAL A 8 -8.79 -19.82 0.19
CA VAL A 8 -10.17 -19.56 0.59
C VAL A 8 -10.60 -20.57 1.63
N TRP A 9 -11.02 -20.05 2.78
CA TRP A 9 -11.47 -20.85 3.90
C TRP A 9 -12.95 -20.61 4.16
N GLU A 10 -13.73 -21.69 4.24
CA GLU A 10 -15.14 -21.65 4.61
C GLU A 10 -15.36 -22.55 5.82
N ASN A 11 -15.97 -22.02 6.88
CA ASN A 11 -16.24 -22.76 8.13
C ASN A 11 -14.99 -23.50 8.69
N GLY A 12 -13.82 -22.91 8.54
CA GLY A 12 -12.55 -23.47 9.01
C GLY A 12 -11.96 -24.58 8.14
N GLN A 13 -12.50 -24.81 6.94
CA GLN A 13 -11.96 -25.75 5.96
C GLN A 13 -11.44 -24.99 4.74
N LEU A 14 -10.27 -25.40 4.23
CA LEU A 14 -9.76 -24.91 2.95
C LEU A 14 -10.65 -25.46 1.83
N VAL A 15 -11.32 -24.57 1.10
CA VAL A 15 -12.27 -24.94 0.05
C VAL A 15 -11.74 -24.65 -1.35
N LYS A 16 -10.79 -23.72 -1.49
CA LYS A 16 -10.20 -23.35 -2.78
C LYS A 16 -8.80 -22.76 -2.59
N GLU A 17 -7.94 -23.08 -3.55
CA GLU A 17 -6.67 -22.40 -3.77
C GLU A 17 -6.76 -21.67 -5.12
N ILE A 18 -6.38 -20.40 -5.14
CA ILE A 18 -6.44 -19.55 -6.35
C ILE A 18 -5.01 -19.13 -6.68
N PRO A 19 -4.48 -19.50 -7.86
CA PRO A 19 -3.14 -19.08 -8.26
C PRO A 19 -3.10 -17.58 -8.57
N VAL A 20 -2.04 -16.91 -8.15
CA VAL A 20 -1.76 -15.50 -8.42
C VAL A 20 -0.26 -15.32 -8.69
N GLY A 21 0.25 -14.09 -8.62
CA GLY A 21 1.68 -13.80 -8.68
C GLY A 21 2.49 -14.39 -7.52
N GLU A 22 3.81 -14.23 -7.58
CA GLU A 22 4.76 -15.01 -6.76
C GLU A 22 4.59 -14.82 -5.24
N GLN A 23 4.41 -13.57 -4.78
CA GLN A 23 4.33 -13.22 -3.36
C GLN A 23 3.15 -12.28 -3.08
N PRO A 24 1.93 -12.81 -2.88
CA PRO A 24 0.71 -12.02 -2.64
C PRO A 24 0.64 -11.44 -1.21
N GLU A 25 1.65 -10.66 -0.83
CA GLU A 25 1.84 -10.14 0.53
C GLU A 25 1.44 -8.67 0.68
N SER A 26 1.24 -7.96 -0.43
CA SER A 26 0.94 -6.53 -0.48
C SER A 26 -0.53 -6.21 -0.18
N GLY A 27 -1.33 -7.24 0.09
CA GLY A 27 -2.73 -7.13 0.50
C GLY A 27 -3.74 -7.48 -0.58
N LEU A 28 -5.01 -7.41 -0.17
CA LEU A 28 -6.19 -7.68 -0.99
C LEU A 28 -7.12 -6.48 -0.86
N VAL A 29 -7.66 -5.99 -1.98
CA VAL A 29 -8.64 -4.90 -2.00
C VAL A 29 -9.80 -5.26 -2.92
N GLU A 30 -10.97 -4.69 -2.67
CA GLU A 30 -12.09 -4.77 -3.60
C GLU A 30 -11.98 -3.62 -4.62
N PHE A 31 -12.17 -3.92 -5.89
CA PHE A 31 -12.19 -2.92 -6.96
C PHE A 31 -13.17 -3.37 -8.05
N HIS A 32 -14.18 -2.55 -8.33
CA HIS A 32 -15.25 -2.81 -9.31
C HIS A 32 -15.92 -4.20 -9.22
N GLY A 33 -16.12 -4.73 -8.01
CA GLY A 33 -16.76 -6.02 -7.78
C GLY A 33 -15.85 -7.24 -7.91
N SER A 34 -14.57 -7.02 -8.19
CA SER A 34 -13.51 -8.02 -8.15
C SER A 34 -12.62 -7.82 -6.92
N MET A 35 -11.89 -8.87 -6.55
CA MET A 35 -10.81 -8.77 -5.57
C MET A 35 -9.48 -8.60 -6.31
N ILE A 36 -8.68 -7.63 -5.91
CA ILE A 36 -7.33 -7.44 -6.46
C ILE A 36 -6.29 -7.91 -5.44
N ALA A 37 -5.33 -8.72 -5.90
CA ALA A 37 -4.20 -9.18 -5.13
C ALA A 37 -2.90 -8.54 -5.63
N GLY A 38 -2.18 -7.86 -4.73
CA GLY A 38 -0.88 -7.29 -5.01
C GLY A 38 0.24 -8.28 -4.74
N CYS A 39 1.04 -8.56 -5.76
CA CYS A 39 2.10 -9.56 -5.70
C CYS A 39 3.47 -8.93 -5.98
N THR A 40 4.44 -9.22 -5.12
CA THR A 40 5.86 -8.93 -5.44
C THR A 40 6.40 -10.02 -6.34
N GLU A 41 6.99 -9.63 -7.48
CA GLU A 41 7.48 -10.55 -8.51
C GLU A 41 8.97 -10.84 -8.40
N THR A 42 9.36 -11.99 -8.96
CA THR A 42 10.77 -12.39 -9.02
C THR A 42 11.59 -11.39 -9.84
N GLY A 43 12.73 -10.97 -9.31
CA GLY A 43 13.60 -10.00 -9.98
C GLY A 43 13.24 -8.54 -9.68
N MET A 44 12.40 -8.29 -8.68
CA MET A 44 12.06 -6.95 -8.17
C MET A 44 11.12 -6.17 -9.10
N GLY A 45 10.02 -6.78 -9.52
CA GLY A 45 8.87 -6.10 -10.13
C GLY A 45 7.65 -6.32 -9.26
N PHE A 46 6.48 -5.90 -9.74
CA PHE A 46 5.22 -6.30 -9.11
C PHE A 46 4.12 -6.54 -10.13
N SER A 47 3.14 -7.35 -9.73
CA SER A 47 1.94 -7.61 -10.53
C SER A 47 0.70 -7.42 -9.67
N LEU A 48 -0.40 -6.99 -10.30
CA LEU A 48 -1.72 -6.97 -9.68
C LEU A 48 -2.62 -7.98 -10.40
N TRP A 49 -3.29 -8.82 -9.61
CA TRP A 49 -4.12 -9.91 -10.11
C TRP A 49 -5.57 -9.66 -9.73
N GLU A 50 -6.44 -9.65 -10.73
CA GLU A 50 -7.88 -9.63 -10.52
C GLU A 50 -8.37 -11.06 -10.24
N VAL A 51 -9.24 -11.19 -9.25
CA VAL A 51 -9.89 -12.43 -8.84
C VAL A 51 -11.40 -12.18 -8.83
N ASP A 52 -12.11 -12.93 -9.69
CA ASP A 52 -13.57 -12.92 -9.69
C ASP A 52 -14.08 -13.66 -8.45
N ILE A 53 -14.83 -12.95 -7.61
CA ILE A 53 -15.31 -13.47 -6.32
C ILE A 53 -16.44 -14.50 -6.44
N THR A 54 -16.96 -14.73 -7.65
CA THR A 54 -18.01 -15.71 -7.93
C THR A 54 -17.41 -16.99 -8.53
N SER A 55 -16.57 -16.85 -9.55
CA SER A 55 -15.94 -17.99 -10.24
C SER A 55 -14.68 -18.48 -9.52
N MET A 56 -14.04 -17.64 -8.71
CA MET A 56 -12.74 -17.88 -8.08
C MET A 56 -11.63 -18.15 -9.10
N GLU A 57 -11.77 -17.56 -10.30
CA GLU A 57 -10.75 -17.50 -11.33
C GLU A 57 -9.95 -16.21 -11.21
N SER A 58 -8.67 -16.26 -11.59
CA SER A 58 -7.74 -15.15 -11.47
C SER A 58 -7.06 -14.85 -12.80
N GLN A 59 -6.72 -13.58 -13.00
CA GLN A 59 -5.94 -13.11 -14.14
C GLN A 59 -5.01 -11.96 -13.73
N GLU A 60 -3.82 -11.91 -14.31
CA GLU A 60 -2.95 -10.73 -14.19
C GLU A 60 -3.59 -9.58 -14.98
N VAL A 61 -3.73 -8.43 -14.35
CA VAL A 61 -4.27 -7.20 -14.99
C VAL A 61 -3.21 -6.11 -15.14
N ILE A 62 -2.20 -6.11 -14.27
CA ILE A 62 -1.10 -5.14 -14.28
C ILE A 62 0.21 -5.88 -14.04
N HIS A 63 1.23 -5.49 -14.79
CA HIS A 63 2.62 -5.88 -14.59
C HIS A 63 3.52 -4.65 -14.63
N VAL A 64 4.39 -4.51 -13.63
CA VAL A 64 5.40 -3.45 -13.57
C VAL A 64 6.78 -4.08 -13.48
N ASP A 65 7.55 -3.89 -14.56
CA ASP A 65 8.88 -4.49 -14.71
C ASP A 65 9.93 -3.86 -13.77
N PRO A 66 10.93 -4.65 -13.33
CA PRO A 66 12.07 -4.16 -12.56
C PRO A 66 12.91 -3.11 -13.29
N GLU A 67 12.88 -3.08 -14.63
CA GLU A 67 13.71 -2.16 -15.39
C GLU A 67 13.22 -0.71 -15.29
N GLN A 68 12.00 -0.50 -14.77
CA GLN A 68 11.46 0.84 -14.53
C GLN A 68 12.11 1.50 -13.30
N HIS A 69 12.48 0.73 -12.27
CA HIS A 69 13.28 1.13 -11.09
C HIS A 69 13.85 -0.13 -10.41
N GLU A 70 15.04 -0.11 -9.78
CA GLU A 70 15.53 -1.24 -8.97
C GLU A 70 14.60 -1.48 -7.77
N PHE A 71 13.42 -2.09 -7.97
CA PHE A 71 12.45 -2.26 -6.91
C PHE A 71 13.02 -3.18 -5.84
N LEU A 72 12.38 -3.19 -4.68
CA LEU A 72 12.70 -4.14 -3.64
C LEU A 72 11.45 -4.96 -3.33
N PHE A 73 10.29 -4.30 -3.21
CA PHE A 73 9.06 -4.96 -2.80
C PHE A 73 7.81 -4.10 -3.08
N LEU A 74 6.71 -4.70 -3.52
CA LEU A 74 5.39 -4.06 -3.50
C LEU A 74 4.87 -4.10 -2.06
N THR A 75 4.71 -2.96 -1.41
CA THR A 75 4.44 -2.91 0.04
C THR A 75 2.96 -2.95 0.37
N THR A 76 2.12 -2.28 -0.42
CA THR A 76 0.68 -2.22 -0.17
C THR A 76 -0.08 -1.79 -1.42
N ILE A 77 -1.34 -2.20 -1.52
CA ILE A 77 -2.33 -1.66 -2.47
C ILE A 77 -3.54 -1.07 -1.73
N ALA A 78 -4.24 -0.16 -2.39
CA ALA A 78 -5.49 0.46 -1.94
C ALA A 78 -6.35 0.80 -3.15
N ALA A 79 -7.67 0.84 -2.96
CA ALA A 79 -8.60 1.19 -4.02
C ALA A 79 -9.57 2.27 -3.54
N THR A 80 -9.93 3.15 -4.48
CA THR A 80 -11.04 4.11 -4.39
C THR A 80 -12.12 3.66 -5.38
N GLU A 81 -13.17 4.45 -5.56
CA GLU A 81 -14.18 4.15 -6.59
C GLU A 81 -13.59 4.15 -8.01
N ASP A 82 -12.64 5.04 -8.29
CA ASP A 82 -12.14 5.27 -9.65
C ASP A 82 -10.70 4.78 -9.89
N TYR A 83 -9.93 4.59 -8.83
CA TYR A 83 -8.50 4.32 -8.92
C TYR A 83 -8.04 3.19 -8.02
N LEU A 84 -7.20 2.33 -8.58
CA LEU A 84 -6.37 1.37 -7.87
C LEU A 84 -4.98 1.96 -7.69
N VAL A 85 -4.46 1.95 -6.47
CA VAL A 85 -3.16 2.52 -6.14
C VAL A 85 -2.26 1.47 -5.51
N ALA A 86 -1.02 1.42 -5.97
CA ALA A 86 0.03 0.53 -5.50
C ALA A 86 1.21 1.35 -5.00
N ALA A 87 1.76 0.98 -3.84
CA ALA A 87 3.00 1.55 -3.32
C ALA A 87 4.09 0.49 -3.32
N ALA A 88 5.28 0.86 -3.79
CA ALA A 88 6.44 -0.02 -3.84
C ALA A 88 7.66 0.68 -3.24
N ILE A 89 8.45 -0.09 -2.48
CA ILE A 89 9.76 0.33 -2.01
C ILE A 89 10.82 -0.16 -2.99
N HIS A 90 11.84 0.67 -3.23
CA HIS A 90 12.88 0.42 -4.22
C HIS A 90 14.21 1.04 -3.76
N ASP A 91 15.28 0.65 -4.42
CA ASP A 91 16.54 1.38 -4.38
C ASP A 91 16.37 2.61 -5.30
N GLY A 92 16.36 3.79 -4.70
CA GLY A 92 16.13 5.05 -5.42
C GLY A 92 17.43 5.64 -5.98
N PRO A 93 17.33 6.74 -6.75
CA PRO A 93 18.51 7.50 -7.13
C PRO A 93 19.09 8.20 -5.89
N GLY A 94 20.33 7.89 -5.49
CA GLY A 94 21.01 8.57 -4.38
C GLY A 94 21.81 7.65 -3.46
N ASP A 95 21.93 8.05 -2.18
CA ASP A 95 22.63 7.28 -1.15
C ASP A 95 21.95 5.91 -0.92
N SER A 96 22.76 4.85 -0.90
CA SER A 96 22.30 3.46 -0.71
C SER A 96 21.76 3.14 0.69
N ASP A 97 21.83 4.08 1.63
CA ASP A 97 21.44 3.92 3.03
C ASP A 97 20.08 4.59 3.36
N SER A 98 19.24 4.87 2.35
CA SER A 98 17.87 5.37 2.55
C SER A 98 16.83 4.51 1.85
N SER A 99 15.64 4.40 2.45
CA SER A 99 14.48 3.78 1.79
C SER A 99 13.86 4.75 0.78
N HIS A 100 13.38 4.23 -0.33
CA HIS A 100 12.72 5.03 -1.36
C HIS A 100 11.40 4.36 -1.74
N ALA A 101 10.32 5.15 -1.81
CA ALA A 101 9.03 4.65 -2.23
C ALA A 101 8.50 5.42 -3.44
N SER A 102 7.82 4.69 -4.31
CA SER A 102 7.01 5.24 -5.39
C SER A 102 5.58 4.71 -5.28
N ILE A 103 4.63 5.53 -5.71
CA ILE A 103 3.24 5.12 -5.91
C ILE A 103 2.92 5.08 -7.40
N TYR A 104 2.05 4.16 -7.76
CA TYR A 104 1.50 3.95 -9.10
C TYR A 104 -0.01 3.91 -8.95
N TRP A 105 -0.73 4.58 -9.84
CA TRP A 105 -2.19 4.50 -9.84
C TRP A 105 -2.72 4.20 -11.22
N PHE A 106 -3.79 3.43 -11.23
CA PHE A 106 -4.41 2.86 -12.40
C PHE A 106 -5.89 3.22 -12.40
N ASP A 107 -6.44 3.49 -13.58
CA ASP A 107 -7.86 3.74 -13.75
C ASP A 107 -8.68 2.44 -13.68
N GLN A 108 -9.99 2.56 -13.88
CA GLN A 108 -10.95 1.46 -13.81
C GLN A 108 -10.66 0.35 -14.82
N GLU A 109 -9.99 0.69 -15.94
CA GLU A 109 -9.56 -0.24 -16.98
C GLU A 109 -8.14 -0.79 -16.75
N PHE A 110 -7.59 -0.58 -15.56
CA PHE A 110 -6.22 -0.95 -15.18
C PHE A 110 -5.12 -0.28 -16.03
N THR A 111 -5.43 0.83 -16.69
CA THR A 111 -4.43 1.62 -17.42
C THR A 111 -3.67 2.50 -16.45
N LEU A 112 -2.33 2.56 -16.60
CA LEU A 112 -1.49 3.42 -15.77
C LEU A 112 -1.88 4.89 -15.97
N ALA A 113 -2.52 5.48 -14.96
CA ALA A 113 -2.90 6.88 -14.93
C ALA A 113 -1.71 7.76 -14.51
N GLY A 114 -0.82 7.25 -13.65
CA GLY A 114 0.44 7.90 -13.37
C GLY A 114 1.28 7.20 -12.30
N SER A 115 2.46 7.77 -12.06
CA SER A 115 3.36 7.36 -10.99
C SER A 115 4.04 8.56 -10.34
N MET A 116 4.41 8.42 -9.07
CA MET A 116 5.08 9.46 -8.31
C MET A 116 6.14 8.86 -7.40
N TYR A 117 7.37 9.36 -7.53
CA TYR A 117 8.45 9.11 -6.59
C TYR A 117 8.30 10.01 -5.36
N LEU A 118 8.19 9.42 -4.17
CA LEU A 118 7.94 10.14 -2.92
C LEU A 118 9.21 10.73 -2.29
N GLY A 119 10.40 10.36 -2.77
CA GLY A 119 11.68 10.84 -2.28
C GLY A 119 12.39 9.87 -1.34
N PRO A 120 13.60 10.21 -0.87
CA PRO A 120 14.38 9.40 0.05
C PRO A 120 13.77 9.39 1.45
N ASN A 121 14.11 8.36 2.22
CA ASN A 121 13.60 8.07 3.56
C ASN A 121 12.07 7.92 3.59
N THR A 122 11.49 7.33 2.55
CA THR A 122 10.05 7.05 2.50
C THR A 122 9.81 5.55 2.50
N ALA A 123 8.73 5.12 3.15
CA ALA A 123 8.31 3.72 3.19
C ALA A 123 6.81 3.67 3.50
N VAL A 124 5.99 3.37 2.49
CA VAL A 124 4.55 3.28 2.64
C VAL A 124 4.17 1.83 2.89
N TRP A 125 3.83 1.46 4.13
CA TRP A 125 3.48 0.07 4.48
C TRP A 125 1.98 -0.22 4.46
N SER A 126 1.18 0.83 4.41
CA SER A 126 -0.27 0.75 4.35
C SER A 126 -0.82 2.01 3.72
N MET A 127 -1.96 1.88 3.08
CA MET A 127 -2.75 2.99 2.57
C MET A 127 -4.17 2.87 3.12
N ALA A 128 -4.82 4.00 3.36
CA ALA A 128 -6.22 4.04 3.79
C ALA A 128 -7.01 4.95 2.83
N PRO A 129 -7.91 4.38 2.00
CA PRO A 129 -8.83 5.17 1.19
C PRO A 129 -9.71 6.05 2.07
N MET A 130 -9.96 7.28 1.63
CA MET A 130 -10.80 8.27 2.30
C MET A 130 -12.12 8.43 1.53
N GLU A 131 -13.16 8.91 2.23
CA GLU A 131 -14.52 9.07 1.67
C GLU A 131 -14.59 10.05 0.50
N ASP A 132 -13.63 10.97 0.38
CA ASP A 132 -13.53 11.96 -0.69
C ASP A 132 -12.79 11.45 -1.94
N GLY A 133 -12.39 10.18 -1.97
CA GLY A 133 -11.64 9.56 -3.05
C GLY A 133 -10.13 9.81 -2.99
N SER A 134 -9.64 10.54 -1.98
CA SER A 134 -8.20 10.60 -1.69
C SER A 134 -7.73 9.35 -0.94
N ILE A 135 -6.41 9.18 -0.84
CA ILE A 135 -5.78 8.07 -0.13
C ILE A 135 -4.77 8.61 0.87
N LEU A 136 -4.92 8.21 2.13
CA LEU A 136 -3.90 8.46 3.14
C LEU A 136 -2.77 7.42 3.01
N LEU A 137 -1.58 7.89 2.68
CA LEU A 137 -0.35 7.10 2.67
C LEU A 137 0.27 7.11 4.07
N LEU A 138 0.39 5.93 4.69
CA LEU A 138 1.06 5.78 5.99
C LEU A 138 2.57 5.69 5.75
N ASN A 139 3.20 6.86 5.68
CA ASN A 139 4.63 7.01 5.39
C ASN A 139 5.44 6.77 6.67
N ASN A 140 5.93 5.55 6.84
CA ASN A 140 6.78 5.17 7.97
C ASN A 140 8.23 5.65 7.77
N SER A 141 8.37 6.95 7.51
CA SER A 141 9.63 7.69 7.47
C SER A 141 10.06 8.19 8.85
N GLY A 142 9.26 7.94 9.90
CA GLY A 142 9.33 8.55 11.24
C GLY A 142 10.66 8.39 12.01
N PHE A 143 11.65 7.72 11.43
CA PHE A 143 13.04 7.75 11.91
C PHE A 143 13.79 9.04 11.50
N VAL A 144 13.29 9.78 10.51
CA VAL A 144 13.91 11.00 10.00
C VAL A 144 13.16 12.23 10.48
N GLN A 145 13.88 13.13 11.16
CA GLN A 145 13.32 14.39 11.65
C GLN A 145 12.81 15.25 10.49
N ASN A 146 11.66 15.89 10.69
CA ASN A 146 11.00 16.80 9.74
C ASN A 146 10.41 16.14 8.48
N GLN A 147 10.32 14.82 8.42
CA GLN A 147 9.52 14.14 7.40
C GLN A 147 8.04 14.04 7.83
N PRO A 148 7.08 14.16 6.91
CA PRO A 148 5.68 13.88 7.20
C PRO A 148 5.47 12.38 7.46
N ASP A 149 4.81 12.07 8.58
CA ASP A 149 4.43 10.69 8.90
C ASP A 149 3.29 10.21 7.99
N LEU A 150 2.47 11.14 7.49
CA LEU A 150 1.35 10.83 6.62
C LEU A 150 1.30 11.80 5.43
N LEU A 151 0.87 11.28 4.30
CA LEU A 151 0.67 12.03 3.06
C LEU A 151 -0.76 11.77 2.57
N VAL A 152 -1.49 12.80 2.18
CA VAL A 152 -2.79 12.64 1.50
C VAL A 152 -2.53 12.75 0.01
N PHE A 153 -2.84 11.69 -0.72
CA PHE A 153 -2.69 11.59 -2.16
C PHE A 153 -4.05 11.69 -2.86
N ASP A 154 -4.18 12.61 -3.81
CA ASP A 154 -5.34 12.70 -4.69
C ASP A 154 -4.98 12.02 -6.04
N PRO A 155 -5.54 10.83 -6.35
CA PRO A 155 -5.25 10.12 -7.59
C PRO A 155 -5.83 10.79 -8.84
N ALA A 156 -6.90 11.57 -8.71
CA ALA A 156 -7.50 12.30 -9.83
C ALA A 156 -6.63 13.48 -10.26
N GLN A 157 -5.99 14.16 -9.30
CA GLN A 157 -5.05 15.25 -9.56
C GLN A 157 -3.60 14.78 -9.75
N GLY A 158 -3.27 13.57 -9.28
CA GLY A 158 -1.92 13.03 -9.32
C GLY A 158 -0.95 13.77 -8.40
N GLU A 159 -1.43 14.29 -7.26
CA GLU A 159 -0.63 15.11 -6.35
C GLU A 159 -0.80 14.77 -4.85
N ILE A 160 0.22 15.11 -4.06
CA ILE A 160 0.12 15.08 -2.59
C ILE A 160 -0.49 16.42 -2.13
N THR A 161 -1.73 16.38 -1.68
CA THR A 161 -2.51 17.57 -1.30
C THR A 161 -2.22 18.01 0.15
N GLN A 162 -1.83 17.06 1.01
CA GLN A 162 -1.54 17.34 2.42
C GLN A 162 -0.37 16.51 2.95
N LYS A 163 0.34 17.10 3.93
CA LYS A 163 1.45 16.48 4.66
C LYS A 163 1.21 16.66 6.15
N ILE A 164 1.13 15.56 6.90
CA ILE A 164 0.79 15.58 8.32
C ILE A 164 1.96 15.01 9.14
N GLN A 165 2.27 15.66 10.25
CA GLN A 165 3.32 15.26 11.19
C GLN A 165 2.70 14.93 12.56
N GLY A 166 3.40 14.10 13.33
CA GLY A 166 3.07 13.81 14.72
C GLY A 166 2.18 12.57 14.90
N SER A 167 2.00 11.73 13.87
CA SER A 167 1.37 10.41 14.05
C SER A 167 2.34 9.37 14.59
N GLY A 168 3.66 9.65 14.58
CA GLY A 168 4.66 8.75 15.13
C GLY A 168 5.14 7.71 14.11
N PHE A 169 4.69 6.45 14.25
CA PHE A 169 5.18 5.33 13.42
C PHE A 169 4.02 4.58 12.77
N PRO A 170 3.37 5.18 11.77
CA PRO A 170 2.15 4.62 11.21
C PRO A 170 2.42 3.28 10.52
N PHE A 171 1.63 2.26 10.84
CA PHE A 171 1.82 0.91 10.31
C PHE A 171 0.60 0.38 9.57
N ARG A 172 -0.60 0.48 10.15
CA ARG A 172 -1.86 0.07 9.53
C ARG A 172 -2.92 1.12 9.79
N GLY A 173 -3.71 1.44 8.78
CA GLY A 173 -4.75 2.47 8.86
C GLY A 173 -6.08 1.93 8.39
N VAL A 174 -7.17 2.43 8.97
CA VAL A 174 -8.54 2.23 8.47
C VAL A 174 -9.30 3.54 8.59
N ALA A 175 -10.04 3.90 7.54
CA ALA A 175 -10.98 5.03 7.57
C ALA A 175 -12.39 4.53 7.89
N ASP A 176 -13.09 5.22 8.78
CA ASP A 176 -14.48 4.93 9.16
C ASP A 176 -15.13 6.18 9.79
N ASP A 177 -16.34 6.53 9.34
CA ASP A 177 -17.18 7.64 9.85
C ASP A 177 -16.42 8.98 9.96
N GLY A 178 -15.77 9.39 8.87
CA GLY A 178 -14.97 10.61 8.80
C GLY A 178 -13.73 10.64 9.70
N LYS A 179 -13.33 9.50 10.27
CA LYS A 179 -12.10 9.35 11.07
C LYS A 179 -11.16 8.36 10.42
N ILE A 180 -9.88 8.51 10.72
CA ILE A 180 -8.86 7.51 10.35
C ILE A 180 -8.19 7.02 11.62
N TYR A 181 -8.24 5.71 11.84
CA TYR A 181 -7.60 5.04 12.96
C TYR A 181 -6.31 4.40 12.47
N ILE A 182 -5.19 4.82 13.05
CA ILE A 182 -3.86 4.40 12.67
C ILE A 182 -3.25 3.63 13.82
N LEU A 183 -3.00 2.34 13.61
CA LEU A 183 -2.16 1.57 14.51
C LEU A 183 -0.70 2.00 14.28
N ASP A 184 -0.12 2.60 15.31
CA ASP A 184 1.28 2.96 15.32
C ASP A 184 2.11 1.78 15.84
N ARG A 185 3.17 1.45 15.11
CA ARG A 185 4.09 0.39 15.47
C ARG A 185 5.49 0.73 15.00
N ILE A 186 6.44 0.72 15.93
CA ILE A 186 7.86 0.69 15.58
C ILE A 186 8.23 -0.75 15.24
N TRP A 187 8.55 -1.00 13.96
CA TRP A 187 9.36 -2.15 13.60
C TRP A 187 10.65 -1.66 12.98
N SER A 188 11.72 -1.65 13.75
CA SER A 188 13.07 -1.59 13.20
C SER A 188 13.90 -2.73 13.78
N SER A 189 14.91 -3.18 13.03
CA SER A 189 15.90 -4.16 13.48
C SER A 189 16.69 -3.69 14.72
N THR A 190 16.59 -2.41 15.08
CA THR A 190 17.38 -1.77 16.15
C THR A 190 16.52 -1.16 17.27
N ARG A 191 15.21 -0.99 17.08
CA ARG A 191 14.28 -0.40 18.06
C ARG A 191 12.90 -1.05 17.92
N ILE A 192 12.48 -1.70 19.00
CA ILE A 192 11.10 -2.17 19.18
C ILE A 192 10.53 -1.32 20.30
N ASN A 193 9.61 -0.40 19.98
CA ASN A 193 8.73 0.13 21.01
C ASN A 193 7.50 -0.79 21.08
N ALA A 194 7.31 -1.40 22.24
CA ALA A 194 6.20 -2.32 22.50
C ALA A 194 4.90 -1.60 22.86
N GLU A 195 4.95 -0.29 23.12
CA GLU A 195 3.77 0.54 23.34
C GLU A 195 3.07 0.76 22.01
N ARG A 196 2.10 -0.10 21.73
CA ARG A 196 1.16 0.08 20.63
C ARG A 196 0.26 1.26 20.98
N SER A 197 0.28 2.30 20.17
CA SER A 197 -0.66 3.41 20.25
C SER A 197 -1.59 3.41 19.04
N VAL A 198 -2.70 4.13 19.18
CA VAL A 198 -3.61 4.37 18.07
C VAL A 198 -3.71 5.87 17.87
N THR A 199 -3.22 6.36 16.74
CA THR A 199 -3.48 7.73 16.33
C THR A 199 -4.84 7.81 15.65
N ILE A 200 -5.70 8.71 16.12
CA ILE A 200 -6.97 9.04 15.50
C ILE A 200 -6.79 10.37 14.76
N LEU A 201 -7.05 10.38 13.46
CA LEU A 201 -7.17 11.60 12.67
C LEU A 201 -8.64 11.95 12.51
N TYR A 202 -8.97 13.19 12.83
CA TYR A 202 -10.28 13.77 12.61
C TYR A 202 -10.13 15.25 12.28
N ASN A 203 -10.67 15.71 11.15
CA ASN A 203 -10.56 17.10 10.70
C ASN A 203 -9.12 17.63 10.78
N GLU A 204 -8.15 16.90 10.20
CA GLU A 204 -6.72 17.24 10.18
C GLU A 204 -6.02 17.29 11.56
N THR A 205 -6.74 16.98 12.63
CA THR A 205 -6.19 16.93 13.98
C THR A 205 -5.82 15.50 14.34
N SER A 206 -4.58 15.27 14.75
CA SER A 206 -4.11 13.99 15.28
C SER A 206 -4.24 13.93 16.80
N THR A 207 -4.67 12.78 17.32
CA THR A 207 -4.67 12.47 18.76
C THR A 207 -4.20 11.03 18.95
N THR A 208 -3.20 10.82 19.81
CA THR A 208 -2.54 9.52 20.07
C THR A 208 -2.85 9.01 21.48
#